data_AF-A0A1V3RPM7-F1
#
_entry.id   AF-A0A1V3RPM7-F1
#
_cell.length_a   1.000
_cell.length_b   1.000
_cell.length_c   1.000
_cell.angle_alpha   90.00
_cell.angle_beta   90.00
_cell.angle_gamma   90.00
#
_symmetry.space_group_name_H-M   'P 1'
#
loop_
_entity.id
_entity.type
_entity.pdbx_description
1 polymer ?
#
loop_
_entity_poly.entity_id
_entity_poly.type
_entity_poly.pdbx_seq_one_letter_code
_entity_poly.pdbx_strand_id
1 'polypeptide(L)'
;MKTVLIIALVLGIHITSFSQSKSEEGNDEGTMNAINLPEIVIKNAGKDFSYYLPDRNPDPSVIQLQKEFIAYNLGKDYEGFDNYLVILEGKKGILTATYDSNGKLTSVVEKYTNTQLPTPVIYSVYKAYPGWHIVNDKYLYTQENGDIKKKEYNLKLKKDNETIKLKVNPKGEIIANVD
;
A
#
# COMPACT_ATOMS: atom_id res chain seq x y z
N MET A 1 -73.43 8.99 2.36
CA MET A 1 -72.20 8.58 3.08
C MET A 1 -71.74 7.22 2.56
N LYS A 2 -70.85 7.19 1.55
CA LYS A 2 -70.09 6.02 1.05
C LYS A 2 -69.12 6.42 -0.07
N THR A 3 -69.37 7.54 -0.73
CA THR A 3 -68.53 8.03 -1.85
C THR A 3 -67.42 9.00 -1.45
N VAL A 4 -67.45 9.57 -0.24
CA VAL A 4 -66.40 10.51 0.24
C VAL A 4 -65.23 9.78 0.92
N LEU A 5 -65.38 8.48 1.21
CA LEU A 5 -64.39 7.68 1.92
C LEU A 5 -63.34 7.01 1.01
N ILE A 6 -63.46 7.12 -0.32
CA ILE A 6 -62.54 6.47 -1.27
C ILE A 6 -61.47 7.45 -1.79
N ILE A 7 -61.68 8.76 -1.69
CA ILE A 7 -60.73 9.77 -2.18
C ILE A 7 -59.56 9.98 -1.19
N ALA A 8 -59.73 9.63 0.09
CA ALA A 8 -58.68 9.72 1.10
C ALA A 8 -57.65 8.57 1.06
N LEU A 9 -57.90 7.50 0.28
CA LEU A 9 -57.03 6.32 0.26
C LEU A 9 -55.91 6.39 -0.80
N VAL A 10 -55.98 7.32 -1.76
CA VAL A 10 -55.03 7.36 -2.90
C VAL A 10 -53.96 8.47 -2.76
N LEU A 11 -54.07 9.36 -1.77
CA LEU A 11 -53.10 10.43 -1.53
C LEU A 11 -51.93 10.05 -0.60
N GLY A 12 -51.88 8.79 -0.13
CA GLY A 12 -50.93 8.34 0.90
C GLY A 12 -49.64 7.66 0.43
N ILE A 13 -49.36 7.52 -0.88
CA ILE A 13 -48.22 6.71 -1.39
C ILE A 13 -47.15 7.54 -2.13
N HIS A 14 -47.06 8.85 -1.88
CA HIS A 14 -45.93 9.66 -2.37
C HIS A 14 -45.11 10.26 -1.23
N ILE A 15 -44.58 9.38 -0.37
CA ILE A 15 -43.32 9.64 0.35
C ILE A 15 -42.27 8.69 -0.22
N THR A 16 -41.86 8.96 -1.47
CA THR A 16 -40.52 8.57 -1.91
C THR A 16 -39.55 9.27 -0.96
N SER A 17 -38.90 8.47 -0.12
CA SER A 17 -37.72 8.90 0.62
C SER A 17 -36.72 9.46 -0.38
N PHE A 18 -36.59 10.78 -0.46
CA PHE A 18 -35.39 11.40 -0.97
C PHE A 18 -34.27 11.01 0.00
N SER A 19 -33.53 9.95 -0.33
CA SER A 19 -32.15 9.84 0.13
C SER A 19 -31.45 11.06 -0.44
N GLN A 20 -31.08 12.02 0.41
CA GLN A 20 -30.27 13.16 -0.01
C GLN A 20 -28.94 12.61 -0.52
N SER A 21 -28.82 12.44 -1.84
CA SER A 21 -27.51 12.42 -2.47
C SER A 21 -26.96 13.82 -2.28
N LYS A 22 -25.99 13.97 -1.38
CA LYS A 22 -25.17 15.17 -1.29
C LYS A 22 -24.52 15.35 -2.67
N SER A 23 -25.02 16.30 -3.44
CA SER A 23 -24.30 16.92 -4.53
C SER A 23 -23.14 17.68 -3.88
N GLU A 24 -21.94 17.10 -3.93
CA GLU A 24 -20.71 17.86 -3.72
C GLU A 24 -20.48 18.72 -4.97
N GLU A 25 -21.20 19.84 -5.03
CA GLU A 25 -20.76 20.98 -5.82
C GLU A 25 -19.78 21.80 -4.97
N GLY A 26 -18.62 22.03 -5.58
CA GLY A 26 -17.38 22.57 -5.04
C GLY A 26 -17.50 23.54 -3.86
N ASN A 27 -16.79 23.18 -2.78
CA ASN A 27 -16.07 24.14 -1.97
C ASN A 27 -14.66 23.57 -1.71
N ASP A 28 -13.67 24.36 -2.11
CA ASP A 28 -12.24 24.16 -1.92
C ASP A 28 -11.88 24.36 -0.43
N GLU A 29 -12.45 23.51 0.43
CA GLU A 29 -12.10 23.42 1.84
C GLU A 29 -11.32 22.12 2.03
N GLY A 30 -10.01 22.28 2.18
CA GLY A 30 -9.02 21.21 2.25
C GLY A 30 -9.54 19.99 3.01
N THR A 31 -9.80 18.91 2.27
CA THR A 31 -10.07 17.61 2.82
C THR A 31 -8.91 17.30 3.75
N MET A 32 -9.14 17.34 5.07
CA MET A 32 -8.22 16.74 6.02
C MET A 32 -8.22 15.25 5.70
N ASN A 33 -7.35 14.86 4.76
CA ASN A 33 -7.00 13.47 4.56
C ASN A 33 -6.61 12.97 5.94
N ALA A 34 -7.42 12.10 6.55
CA ALA A 34 -7.07 11.47 7.79
C ALA A 34 -5.69 10.83 7.56
N ILE A 35 -4.64 11.44 8.11
CA ILE A 35 -3.27 10.97 7.93
C ILE A 35 -3.21 9.66 8.68
N ASN A 36 -3.40 8.57 7.94
CA ASN A 36 -3.36 7.25 8.50
C ASN A 36 -1.89 6.88 8.69
N LEU A 37 -1.35 7.23 9.85
CA LEU A 37 0.03 6.95 10.21
C LEU A 37 0.26 5.43 10.15
N PRO A 38 1.34 4.97 9.50
CA PRO A 38 1.70 3.56 9.55
C PRO A 38 1.92 3.17 11.02
N GLU A 39 1.52 1.95 11.37
CA GLU A 39 1.86 1.39 12.67
C GLU A 39 3.38 1.30 12.78
N ILE A 40 3.95 1.80 13.87
CA ILE A 40 5.39 1.73 14.10
C ILE A 40 5.67 0.54 15.00
N VAL A 41 6.49 -0.40 14.51
CA VAL A 41 6.95 -1.54 15.29
C VAL A 41 8.26 -1.17 15.95
N ILE A 42 8.27 -1.20 17.28
CA ILE A 42 9.44 -0.90 18.11
C ILE A 42 9.90 -2.19 18.78
N LYS A 43 11.14 -2.60 18.55
CA LYS A 43 11.78 -3.76 19.20
C LYS A 43 12.99 -3.29 20.01
N ASN A 44 13.20 -3.84 21.20
CA ASN A 44 14.40 -3.56 21.99
C ASN A 44 15.64 -4.17 21.29
N ALA A 45 16.74 -3.43 21.29
CA ALA A 45 18.05 -3.88 20.79
C ALA A 45 19.13 -3.49 21.80
N GLY A 46 19.20 -4.24 22.91
CA GLY A 46 20.11 -3.95 24.02
C GLY A 46 19.77 -2.62 24.69
N LYS A 47 20.66 -1.62 24.53
CA LYS A 47 20.47 -0.25 25.07
C LYS A 47 19.73 0.69 24.12
N ASP A 48 19.44 0.25 22.90
CA ASP A 48 18.80 1.05 21.85
C ASP A 48 17.48 0.39 21.40
N PHE A 49 16.83 0.99 20.42
CA PHE A 49 15.60 0.51 19.80
C PHE A 49 15.78 0.29 18.30
N SER A 50 15.12 -0.74 17.81
CA SER A 50 14.90 -1.02 16.40
C SER A 50 13.52 -0.52 16.01
N TYR A 51 13.43 0.16 14.87
CA TYR A 51 12.19 0.66 14.31
C TYR A 51 11.91 -0.04 12.98
N TYR A 52 10.68 -0.49 12.80
CA TYR A 52 10.20 -1.01 11.53
C TYR A 52 8.83 -0.43 11.21
N LEU A 53 8.70 0.12 10.01
CA LEU A 53 7.48 0.69 9.47
C LEU A 53 6.96 -0.27 8.41
N PRO A 54 6.01 -1.17 8.71
CA PRO A 54 5.35 -1.97 7.69
C PRO A 54 4.59 -1.09 6.69
N ASP A 55 4.49 -1.59 5.45
CA ASP A 55 3.72 -0.92 4.43
C ASP A 55 2.26 -1.38 4.43
N ARG A 56 1.35 -0.44 4.18
CA ARG A 56 -0.07 -0.72 3.95
C ARG A 56 -0.33 -1.05 2.48
N ASN A 57 0.42 -2.02 1.97
CA ASN A 57 0.26 -2.50 0.61
C ASN A 57 -1.08 -3.26 0.49
N PRO A 58 -1.84 -3.13 -0.61
CA PRO A 58 -3.08 -3.87 -0.77
C PRO A 58 -2.88 -5.37 -1.04
N ASP A 59 -1.69 -5.83 -1.47
CA ASP A 59 -1.44 -7.24 -1.75
C ASP A 59 -1.31 -8.07 -0.45
N PRO A 60 -2.14 -9.11 -0.26
CA PRO A 60 -2.08 -9.97 0.92
C PRO A 60 -0.72 -10.64 1.15
N SER A 61 0.04 -10.92 0.07
CA SER A 61 1.36 -11.57 0.15
C SER A 61 2.39 -10.64 0.78
N VAL A 62 2.28 -9.33 0.51
CA VAL A 62 3.13 -8.31 1.14
C VAL A 62 2.78 -8.22 2.62
N ILE A 63 1.49 -8.06 2.94
CA ILE A 63 1.01 -7.97 4.33
C ILE A 63 1.45 -9.21 5.14
N GLN A 64 1.33 -10.40 4.56
CA GLN A 64 1.68 -11.65 5.22
C GLN A 64 3.18 -11.72 5.56
N LEU A 65 4.06 -11.44 4.60
CA LEU A 65 5.50 -11.49 4.82
C LEU A 65 5.96 -10.47 5.86
N GLN A 66 5.35 -9.27 5.85
CA GLN A 66 5.61 -8.26 6.87
C GLN A 66 5.15 -8.69 8.25
N LYS A 67 3.98 -9.35 8.37
CA LYS A 67 3.50 -9.91 9.64
C LYS A 67 4.43 -11.00 10.18
N GLU A 68 4.93 -11.87 9.31
CA GLU A 68 5.92 -12.89 9.68
C GLU A 68 7.20 -12.25 10.21
N PHE A 69 7.70 -11.19 9.55
CA PHE A 69 8.85 -10.44 10.04
C PHE A 69 8.61 -9.73 11.39
N ILE A 70 7.41 -9.18 11.58
CA ILE A 70 7.03 -8.56 12.85
C ILE A 70 7.02 -9.59 13.97
N ALA A 71 6.47 -10.78 13.72
CA ALA A 71 6.44 -11.88 14.68
C ALA A 71 7.80 -12.55 14.91
N TYR A 72 8.75 -12.38 13.98
CA TYR A 72 10.09 -12.94 14.09
C TYR A 72 10.83 -12.42 15.32
N ASN A 73 11.36 -13.35 16.10
CA ASN A 73 12.19 -13.09 17.27
C ASN A 73 13.64 -13.37 16.92
N LEU A 74 14.48 -12.33 16.98
CA LEU A 74 15.92 -12.41 16.68
C LEU A 74 16.70 -13.23 17.73
N GLY A 75 16.21 -13.28 18.98
CA GLY A 75 16.91 -13.95 20.07
C GLY A 75 18.32 -13.39 20.29
N LYS A 76 19.32 -14.28 20.23
CA LYS A 76 20.75 -13.97 20.39
C LYS A 76 21.57 -14.39 19.17
N ASP A 77 20.92 -14.69 18.05
CA ASP A 77 21.57 -15.27 16.88
C ASP A 77 22.60 -14.33 16.23
N TYR A 78 22.50 -13.03 16.52
CA TYR A 78 23.44 -11.99 16.09
C TYR A 78 24.74 -11.96 16.91
N GLU A 79 24.80 -12.58 18.09
CA GLU A 79 25.96 -12.48 18.98
C GLU A 79 27.20 -13.09 18.32
N GLY A 80 28.31 -12.35 18.31
CA GLY A 80 29.56 -12.77 17.67
C GLY A 80 29.70 -12.42 16.18
N PHE A 81 28.72 -11.72 15.61
CA PHE A 81 28.78 -11.21 14.23
C PHE A 81 28.76 -9.67 14.20
N ASP A 82 29.52 -9.08 13.27
CA ASP A 82 29.47 -7.63 13.02
C ASP A 82 28.14 -7.21 12.39
N ASN A 83 27.62 -8.07 11.49
CA ASN A 83 26.31 -7.92 10.86
C ASN A 83 25.63 -9.28 10.76
N TYR A 84 24.32 -9.29 10.98
CA TYR A 84 23.50 -10.48 10.89
C TYR A 84 22.32 -10.26 9.94
N LEU A 85 22.07 -11.21 9.05
CA LEU A 85 21.07 -11.09 7.99
C LEU A 85 19.93 -12.07 8.21
N VAL A 86 18.70 -11.56 8.28
CA VAL A 86 17.49 -12.37 8.28
C VAL A 86 16.84 -12.25 6.92
N ILE A 87 16.60 -13.38 6.26
CA ILE A 87 15.92 -13.44 4.96
C ILE A 87 14.65 -14.26 5.14
N LEU A 88 13.50 -13.65 4.81
CA LEU A 88 12.22 -14.32 4.74
C LEU A 88 11.77 -14.38 3.29
N GLU A 89 11.51 -15.59 2.80
CA GLU A 89 11.03 -15.83 1.45
C GLU A 89 9.54 -16.14 1.47
N GLY A 90 8.76 -15.27 0.84
CA GLY A 90 7.33 -15.48 0.60
C GLY A 90 7.07 -15.91 -0.85
N LYS A 91 5.82 -16.28 -1.12
CA LYS A 91 5.38 -16.74 -2.45
C LYS A 91 5.69 -15.76 -3.60
N LYS A 92 5.59 -14.46 -3.32
CA LYS A 92 5.71 -13.39 -4.34
C LYS A 92 6.95 -12.51 -4.17
N GLY A 93 7.71 -12.68 -3.08
CA GLY A 93 8.75 -11.73 -2.73
C GLY A 93 9.59 -12.17 -1.55
N ILE A 94 10.62 -11.36 -1.28
CA ILE A 94 11.63 -11.61 -0.26
C ILE A 94 11.75 -10.35 0.59
N LEU A 95 11.84 -10.54 1.90
CA LEU A 95 12.18 -9.51 2.88
C LEU A 95 13.55 -9.84 3.46
N THR A 96 14.46 -8.90 3.37
CA THR A 96 15.82 -9.02 3.91
C THR A 96 16.02 -7.94 4.97
N ALA A 97 16.34 -8.35 6.19
CA ALA A 97 16.60 -7.48 7.32
C ALA A 97 18.04 -7.64 7.79
N THR A 98 18.74 -6.52 7.97
CA THR A 98 20.11 -6.49 8.47
C THR A 98 20.11 -5.97 9.90
N TYR A 99 20.81 -6.69 10.76
CA TYR A 99 21.04 -6.34 12.16
C TYR A 99 22.53 -6.08 12.40
N ASP A 100 22.85 -5.12 13.26
CA ASP A 100 24.22 -4.90 13.71
C ASP A 100 24.64 -5.87 14.83
N SER A 101 25.88 -5.73 15.29
CA SER A 101 26.46 -6.53 16.39
C SER A 101 25.74 -6.39 17.74
N ASN A 102 24.83 -5.42 17.91
CA ASN A 102 24.01 -5.23 19.11
C ASN A 102 22.59 -5.78 18.93
N GLY A 103 22.31 -6.41 17.79
CA GLY A 103 20.98 -6.89 17.44
C GLY A 103 20.02 -5.77 17.03
N LYS A 104 20.53 -4.59 16.67
CA LYS A 104 19.71 -3.47 16.20
C LYS A 104 19.45 -3.61 14.71
N LEU A 105 18.19 -3.49 14.31
CA LEU A 105 17.76 -3.45 12.91
C LEU A 105 18.28 -2.18 12.24
N THR A 106 19.20 -2.34 11.30
CA THR A 106 19.80 -1.21 10.55
C THR A 106 19.15 -1.00 9.20
N SER A 107 18.68 -2.06 8.53
CA SER A 107 18.01 -1.95 7.24
C SER A 107 16.99 -3.06 6.98
N VAL A 108 15.98 -2.73 6.19
CA VAL A 108 15.01 -3.67 5.62
C VAL A 108 14.89 -3.41 4.13
N VAL A 109 14.99 -4.46 3.33
CA VAL A 109 14.79 -4.43 1.88
C VAL A 109 13.75 -5.48 1.53
N GLU A 110 12.63 -5.05 0.96
CA GLU A 110 11.57 -5.93 0.51
C GLU A 110 11.41 -5.80 -1.01
N LYS A 111 11.34 -6.94 -1.68
CA LYS A 111 11.19 -7.03 -3.13
C LYS A 111 10.08 -8.01 -3.43
N TYR A 112 9.05 -7.55 -4.12
CA TYR A 112 7.92 -8.36 -4.53
C TYR A 112 7.70 -8.26 -6.03
N THR A 113 7.02 -9.26 -6.59
CA THR A 113 6.65 -9.34 -8.00
C THR A 113 5.18 -9.66 -8.16
N ASN A 114 4.54 -9.08 -9.17
CA ASN A 114 3.13 -9.30 -9.49
C ASN A 114 2.21 -9.04 -8.28
N THR A 115 2.41 -7.87 -7.64
CA THR A 115 1.63 -7.44 -6.50
C THR A 115 0.33 -6.76 -6.93
N GLN A 116 -0.70 -6.86 -6.10
CA GLN A 116 -1.85 -5.98 -6.23
C GLN A 116 -1.39 -4.52 -6.12
N LEU A 117 -1.65 -3.75 -7.17
CA LEU A 117 -1.25 -2.34 -7.23
C LEU A 117 -2.27 -1.46 -6.49
N PRO A 118 -1.83 -0.38 -5.81
CA PRO A 118 -2.73 0.63 -5.28
C PRO A 118 -3.56 1.30 -6.38
N THR A 119 -4.82 1.64 -6.08
CA THR A 119 -5.71 2.33 -7.02
C THR A 119 -5.11 3.60 -7.63
N PRO A 120 -4.40 4.48 -6.88
CA PRO A 120 -3.76 5.67 -7.48
C PRO A 120 -2.74 5.33 -8.55
N VAL A 121 -1.96 4.24 -8.37
CA VAL A 121 -0.98 3.75 -9.35
C VAL A 121 -1.68 3.26 -10.61
N ILE A 122 -2.73 2.45 -10.46
CA ILE A 122 -3.50 1.93 -11.60
C ILE A 122 -4.11 3.08 -12.42
N TYR A 123 -4.79 4.00 -11.72
CA TYR A 123 -5.51 5.10 -12.36
C TYR A 123 -4.57 6.07 -13.10
N SER A 124 -3.50 6.50 -12.44
CA SER A 124 -2.51 7.41 -13.03
C SER A 124 -1.87 6.83 -14.30
N VAL A 125 -1.53 5.55 -14.27
CA VAL A 125 -0.90 4.87 -15.40
C VAL A 125 -1.84 4.74 -16.59
N TYR A 126 -3.07 4.28 -16.40
CA TYR A 126 -4.02 4.16 -17.51
C TYR A 126 -4.49 5.52 -18.05
N LYS A 127 -4.49 6.56 -17.21
CA LYS A 127 -4.75 7.94 -17.65
C LYS A 127 -3.60 8.48 -18.52
N ALA A 128 -2.35 8.23 -18.13
CA ALA A 128 -1.17 8.71 -18.85
C ALA A 128 -0.84 7.89 -20.11
N TYR A 129 -1.16 6.59 -20.10
CA TYR A 129 -0.87 5.65 -21.18
C TYR A 129 -2.13 4.91 -21.67
N PRO A 130 -3.08 5.58 -22.33
CA PRO A 130 -4.30 4.93 -22.83
C PRO A 130 -4.00 3.78 -23.80
N GLY A 131 -4.69 2.65 -23.62
CA GLY A 131 -4.53 1.45 -24.45
C GLY A 131 -3.27 0.62 -24.18
N TRP A 132 -2.42 1.02 -23.23
CA TRP A 132 -1.35 0.17 -22.72
C TRP A 132 -1.86 -0.69 -21.57
N HIS A 133 -1.34 -1.90 -21.44
CA HIS A 133 -1.70 -2.83 -20.36
C HIS A 133 -0.52 -3.04 -19.41
N ILE A 134 -0.76 -2.91 -18.10
CA ILE A 134 0.21 -3.32 -17.09
C ILE A 134 0.26 -4.86 -17.10
N VAL A 135 1.40 -5.44 -17.47
CA VAL A 135 1.56 -6.90 -17.61
C VAL A 135 2.40 -7.53 -16.51
N ASN A 136 3.16 -6.72 -15.76
CA ASN A 136 3.98 -7.15 -14.64
C ASN A 136 4.30 -5.93 -13.77
N ASP A 137 4.52 -6.15 -12.48
CA ASP A 137 5.03 -5.17 -11.55
C ASP A 137 6.12 -5.77 -10.65
N LYS A 138 7.04 -4.91 -10.22
CA LYS A 138 7.90 -5.18 -9.07
C LYS A 138 7.70 -4.09 -8.04
N TYR A 139 7.33 -4.48 -6.82
CA TYR A 139 7.25 -3.56 -5.70
C TYR A 139 8.56 -3.61 -4.91
N LEU A 140 9.18 -2.44 -4.72
CA LEU A 140 10.39 -2.26 -3.93
C LEU A 140 10.09 -1.35 -2.73
N TYR A 141 10.33 -1.88 -1.54
CA TYR A 141 10.28 -1.15 -0.29
C TYR A 141 11.64 -1.24 0.39
N THR A 142 12.18 -0.11 0.84
CA THR A 142 13.44 -0.09 1.60
C THR A 142 13.34 0.87 2.76
N GLN A 143 13.82 0.41 3.91
CA GLN A 143 13.96 1.20 5.12
C GLN A 143 15.40 1.12 5.62
N GLU A 144 15.90 2.23 6.16
CA GLU A 144 17.22 2.29 6.78
C GLU A 144 17.12 3.12 8.06
N ASN A 145 17.56 2.55 9.19
CA ASN A 145 17.53 3.19 10.51
C ASN A 145 16.15 3.77 10.90
N GLY A 146 15.06 3.10 10.51
CA GLY A 146 13.69 3.55 10.77
C GLY A 146 13.10 4.48 9.69
N ASP A 147 13.92 4.98 8.75
CA ASP A 147 13.46 5.86 7.68
C ASP A 147 13.13 5.08 6.40
N ILE A 148 11.96 5.34 5.82
CA ILE A 148 11.59 4.82 4.50
C ILE A 148 12.41 5.54 3.44
N LYS A 149 13.29 4.81 2.73
CA LYS A 149 14.13 5.35 1.66
C LYS A 149 13.52 5.15 0.27
N LYS A 150 12.80 4.05 0.05
CA LYS A 150 12.12 3.77 -1.23
C LYS A 150 10.81 3.07 -0.98
N LYS A 151 9.82 3.47 -1.78
CA LYS A 151 8.52 2.81 -1.90
C LYS A 151 8.04 3.03 -3.33
N GLU A 152 8.36 2.12 -4.22
CA GLU A 152 8.19 2.31 -5.66
C GLU A 152 7.68 1.05 -6.35
N TYR A 153 6.87 1.26 -7.40
CA TYR A 153 6.33 0.23 -8.28
C TYR A 153 7.01 0.34 -9.64
N ASN A 154 7.80 -0.66 -10.00
CA ASN A 154 8.42 -0.78 -11.31
C ASN A 154 7.47 -1.60 -12.20
N LEU A 155 6.73 -0.91 -13.05
CA LEU A 155 5.69 -1.47 -13.91
C LEU A 155 6.27 -1.79 -15.28
N LYS A 156 5.86 -2.92 -15.85
CA LYS A 156 6.05 -3.24 -17.26
C LYS A 156 4.71 -3.08 -17.96
N LEU A 157 4.65 -2.20 -18.96
CA LEU A 157 3.48 -1.99 -19.78
C LEU A 157 3.71 -2.59 -21.17
N LYS A 158 2.64 -3.06 -21.79
CA LYS A 158 2.65 -3.60 -23.14
C LYS A 158 1.49 -3.02 -23.96
N LYS A 159 1.79 -2.67 -25.22
CA LYS A 159 0.80 -2.35 -26.24
C LYS A 159 1.30 -2.96 -27.54
N ASP A 160 0.49 -3.84 -28.13
CA ASP A 160 0.88 -4.60 -29.32
C ASP A 160 2.23 -5.31 -29.14
N ASN A 161 3.24 -4.96 -29.95
CA ASN A 161 4.61 -5.49 -29.86
C ASN A 161 5.58 -4.60 -29.07
N GLU A 162 5.11 -3.48 -28.54
CA GLU A 162 5.92 -2.54 -27.79
C GLU A 162 5.84 -2.79 -26.28
N THR A 163 6.91 -2.45 -25.59
CA THR A 163 7.01 -2.56 -24.13
C THR A 163 7.73 -1.34 -23.58
N ILE A 164 7.19 -0.79 -22.49
CA ILE A 164 7.84 0.28 -21.73
C ILE A 164 7.90 -0.13 -20.26
N LYS A 165 8.89 0.38 -19.52
CA LYS A 165 8.93 0.24 -18.07
C LYS A 165 8.79 1.61 -17.41
N LEU A 166 7.96 1.66 -16.38
CA LEU A 166 7.68 2.86 -15.63
C LEU A 166 8.03 2.63 -14.17
N LYS A 167 8.59 3.64 -13.52
CA LYS A 167 8.68 3.70 -12.07
C LYS A 167 7.61 4.64 -11.55
N VAL A 168 6.76 4.16 -10.66
CA VAL A 168 5.61 4.90 -10.13
C VAL A 168 5.64 4.86 -8.61
N ASN A 169 5.39 5.99 -7.96
CA ASN A 169 5.28 6.04 -6.51
C ASN A 169 3.87 5.63 -6.03
N PRO A 170 3.62 5.47 -4.71
CA PRO A 170 2.34 4.99 -4.20
C PRO A 170 1.17 5.96 -4.43
N LYS A 171 1.46 7.23 -4.72
CA LYS A 171 0.46 8.26 -5.07
C LYS A 171 0.10 8.24 -6.55
N GLY A 172 0.76 7.41 -7.36
CA GLY A 172 0.56 7.37 -8.81
C GLY A 172 1.43 8.37 -9.59
N GLU A 173 2.40 9.02 -8.95
CA GLU A 173 3.31 9.91 -9.70
C GLU A 173 4.35 9.04 -10.43
N ILE A 174 4.48 9.26 -11.75
CA ILE A 174 5.48 8.59 -12.58
C ILE A 174 6.82 9.28 -12.33
N ILE A 175 7.75 8.55 -11.69
CA ILE A 175 9.06 9.06 -11.28
C ILE A 175 10.04 9.02 -12.45
N ALA A 176 10.01 7.95 -13.26
CA ALA A 176 10.94 7.77 -14.37
C ALA A 176 10.39 6.77 -15.40
N ASN A 177 10.77 6.97 -16.67
CA ASN A 177 10.81 5.92 -17.67
C ASN A 177 12.12 5.15 -17.48
N VAL A 178 12.03 3.84 -17.40
CA VAL A 178 13.20 2.98 -17.24
C VAL A 178 13.35 2.20 -18.54
N ASP A 179 14.43 2.44 -19.28
CA ASP A 179 14.74 1.73 -20.52
C ASP A 179 14.81 0.19 -20.27
#